data_AF-A0A3S0DPV0-F1
#
_entry.id   AF-A0A3S0DPV0-F1
#
_cell.length_a   1.000
_cell.length_b   1.000
_cell.length_c   1.000
_cell.angle_alpha   90.00
_cell.angle_beta   90.00
_cell.angle_gamma   90.00
#
_symmetry.space_group_name_H-M   'P 1'
#
loop_
_entity.id
_entity.type
_entity.pdbx_description
1 polymer ?
#
loop_
_entity_poly.entity_id
_entity_poly.type
_entity_poly.pdbx_seq_one_letter_code
_entity_poly.pdbx_strand_id
1 'polypeptide(L)' 'MTPFRFAIVVLMSLLLAVLFGWQWQREQLVKACVERGGSWDGGTCGPPRIRPILRRDLHRS' A
#
# COMPACT_ATOMS: atom_id res chain seq x y z
N MET A 1 8.19 -24.66 -31.85
CA MET A 1 7.72 -23.26 -31.63
C MET A 1 6.84 -23.07 -30.39
N THR A 2 6.63 -24.08 -29.54
CA THR A 2 5.73 -24.03 -28.37
C THR A 2 6.38 -23.93 -26.98
N PRO A 3 7.61 -24.41 -26.70
CA PRO A 3 8.10 -24.46 -25.31
C PRO A 3 8.44 -23.06 -24.74
N PHE A 4 8.88 -22.13 -25.59
CA PHE A 4 9.13 -20.74 -25.18
C PHE A 4 7.88 -20.01 -24.71
N ARG A 5 6.72 -20.29 -25.33
CA ARG A 5 5.46 -19.66 -24.92
C ARG A 5 5.05 -20.12 -23.52
N PHE A 6 5.19 -21.40 -23.21
CA PHE A 6 4.93 -21.92 -21.87
C PHE A 6 5.90 -21.38 -20.83
N ALA A 7 7.20 -21.29 -21.17
CA ALA A 7 8.19 -20.69 -20.28
C ALA A 7 7.85 -19.23 -19.92
N ILE A 8 7.41 -18.42 -20.88
CA ILE A 8 7.00 -17.03 -20.63
C ILE A 8 5.76 -16.96 -19.74
N VAL A 9 4.76 -17.82 -20.00
CA VAL A 9 3.53 -17.84 -19.19
C VAL A 9 3.83 -18.23 -17.74
N VAL A 10 4.69 -19.24 -17.52
CA VAL A 10 5.12 -19.66 -16.18
C VAL A 10 5.92 -18.55 -15.49
N LEU A 11 6.82 -17.88 -16.21
CA LEU A 11 7.58 -16.75 -15.66
C LEU A 11 6.66 -15.61 -15.24
N MET A 12 5.68 -15.26 -16.09
CA MET A 12 4.72 -14.18 -15.82
C MET A 12 3.80 -14.52 -14.65
N SER A 13 3.30 -15.75 -14.55
CA SER A 13 2.45 -16.15 -13.44
C SER A 13 3.21 -16.15 -12.11
N LEU A 14 4.48 -16.58 -12.10
CA LEU A 14 5.35 -16.45 -10.92
C LEU A 14 5.56 -14.99 -10.54
N LEU A 15 5.84 -14.12 -11.51
CA LEU A 15 6.06 -12.70 -11.26
C LEU A 15 4.82 -12.02 -10.68
N LEU A 16 3.64 -12.33 -11.21
CA LEU A 16 2.36 -11.85 -10.69
C LEU A 16 2.09 -12.35 -9.27
N ALA A 17 2.37 -13.62 -8.98
CA ALA A 17 2.19 -14.17 -7.63
C ALA A 17 3.07 -13.45 -6.59
N VAL A 18 4.32 -13.15 -6.95
CA VAL A 18 5.23 -12.37 -6.09
C VAL A 18 4.71 -10.95 -5.87
N LEU A 19 4.29 -10.26 -6.93
CA LEU A 19 3.76 -8.90 -6.83
C LEU A 19 2.47 -8.85 -6.00
N PHE A 20 1.59 -9.83 -6.17
CA PHE A 20 0.34 -9.91 -5.41
C PHE A 20 0.60 -10.17 -3.92
N GLY A 21 1.53 -11.06 -3.59
CA GLY A 21 1.97 -11.28 -2.22
C GLY A 21 2.57 -10.02 -1.59
N TRP A 22 3.40 -9.28 -2.34
CA TRP A 22 3.96 -8.01 -1.88
C TRP A 22 2.90 -6.93 -1.64
N GLN A 23 1.91 -6.83 -2.53
CA GLN A 23 0.77 -5.92 -2.36
C GLN A 23 -0.04 -6.26 -1.10
N TRP A 24 -0.30 -7.54 -0.86
CA TRP A 24 -1.02 -7.99 0.34
C TRP A 24 -0.29 -7.60 1.62
N GLN A 25 1.02 -7.83 1.68
CA GLN A 25 1.83 -7.45 2.84
C GLN A 25 1.83 -5.93 3.08
N ARG A 26 1.93 -5.14 2.01
CA ARG A 26 1.86 -3.67 2.09
C ARG A 26 0.53 -3.21 2.65
N GLU A 27 -0.58 -3.78 2.20
CA GLU A 27 -1.91 -3.42 2.68
C GLU A 27 -2.07 -3.67 4.19
N GLN A 28 -1.56 -4.80 4.69
CA GLN A 28 -1.60 -5.11 6.12
C GLN A 28 -0.81 -4.10 6.97
N LEU A 29 0.37 -3.66 6.49
CA LEU A 29 1.18 -2.66 7.18
C LEU A 29 0.49 -1.29 7.22
N VAL A 30 -0.16 -0.90 6.11
CA VAL A 30 -0.92 0.35 6.02
C VAL A 30 -2.12 0.31 6.97
N LYS A 31 -2.90 -0.78 6.96
CA LYS A 31 -4.04 -0.96 7.86
C LYS A 31 -3.61 -0.87 9.32
N ALA A 32 -2.57 -1.62 9.71
CA ALA A 32 -2.05 -1.58 11.08
C ALA A 32 -1.55 -0.19 11.50
N CYS A 33 -1.04 0.62 10.57
CA CYS A 33 -0.66 2.00 10.85
C CYS A 33 -1.89 2.90 11.12
N VAL A 34 -2.91 2.80 10.26
CA VAL A 34 -4.14 3.60 10.36
C VAL A 34 -4.95 3.21 11.60
N GLU A 35 -5.04 1.92 11.91
CA GLU A 35 -5.73 1.42 13.12
C GLU A 35 -5.10 1.94 14.41
N ARG A 36 -3.78 2.16 14.43
CA ARG A 36 -3.07 2.79 15.55
C ARG A 36 -3.23 4.32 15.59
N GLY A 37 -3.99 4.90 14.67
CA GLY A 37 -4.18 6.34 14.54
C GLY A 37 -3.02 7.08 13.88
N GLY A 38 -2.11 6.36 13.21
CA GLY A 38 -1.01 6.93 12.44
C GLY A 38 -1.41 7.26 10.99
N SER A 39 -0.53 7.94 10.26
CA SER A 39 -0.64 8.14 8.82
C SER A 39 0.50 7.46 8.07
N TRP A 40 0.17 6.73 7.00
CA TRP A 40 1.15 6.06 6.16
C TRP A 40 1.72 7.00 5.10
N ASP A 41 3.02 7.29 5.16
CA ASP A 41 3.70 8.22 4.26
C ASP A 41 4.44 7.51 3.09
N GLY A 42 4.06 6.27 2.77
CA GLY A 42 4.56 5.51 1.61
C GLY A 42 5.64 4.46 1.93
N GLY A 43 6.20 4.48 3.13
CA GLY A 43 7.16 3.49 3.62
C GLY A 43 7.30 3.42 5.14
N THR A 44 6.81 4.44 5.86
CA THR A 44 6.83 4.51 7.31
C THR A 44 5.46 4.91 7.83
N CYS A 45 5.13 4.39 9.02
CA CYS A 45 3.99 4.84 9.79
C CYS A 45 4.42 6.04 10.65
N GLY A 46 3.87 7.21 10.36
CA GLY A 46 4.12 8.44 11.10
C GLY A 46 2.95 8.82 12.00
N PRO A 47 3.14 9.78 12.92
CA PRO A 47 2.03 10.39 13.63
C PRO A 47 1.05 11.00 12.61
N PRO A 48 -0.26 11.03 12.91
CA PRO A 48 -1.27 11.50 11.97
C PRO A 48 -0.92 12.94 11.60
N ARG A 49 -0.57 13.18 10.34
CA ARG A 49 -0.47 14.53 9.81
C ARG A 49 -1.89 15.09 9.76
N ILE A 50 -2.36 15.66 10.86
CA ILE A 50 -3.53 16.53 10.89
C ILE A 50 -3.20 17.64 9.89
N ARG A 51 -3.72 17.52 8.67
CA ARG A 51 -3.60 18.59 7.69
C ARG A 51 -4.23 19.82 8.34
N PRO A 52 -3.53 20.96 8.44
CA PRO A 52 -4.01 22.14 9.17
C PRO A 52 -5.27 22.79 8.59
N ILE A 53 -5.84 22.23 7.52
CA ILE A 53 -7.07 22.70 6.87
C ILE A 53 -8.28 22.59 7.81
N LEU A 54 -8.37 21.56 8.67
CA LEU A 54 -9.52 21.42 9.57
C LEU A 54 -9.52 22.42 10.75
N ARG A 55 -8.36 23.02 11.07
CA ARG A 55 -8.26 23.98 12.19
C ARG A 55 -8.80 25.37 11.85
N ARG A 56 -8.88 25.71 10.55
CA ARG A 56 -9.39 27.01 10.10
C ARG A 56 -10.91 27.10 10.21
N ASP A 57 -11.62 26.01 9.98
CA ASP A 57 -13.09 26.00 10.01
C ASP A 57 -13.67 25.90 11.42
N LEU A 58 -12.96 25.29 12.38
CA LEU A 58 -13.40 25.24 13.78
C LEU A 58 -13.21 26.57 14.53
N HIS A 59 -12.40 27.50 14.01
CA HIS A 59 -12.18 28.81 14.67
C HIS A 59 -13.19 29.88 14.22
N ARG A 60 -14.16 29.53 13.36
CA ARG A 60 -15.20 30.45 12.85
C ARG A 60 -16.62 30.13 13.33
N SER A 61 -16.80 29.16 14.23
CA SER A 61 -18.09 28.84 14.86
C SER A 61 -18.30 29.60 16.15
#